data_AF-A0AA38UWX3-F1
#
_entry.id   AF-A0AA38UWX3-F1
#
_cell.length_a   1.000
_cell.length_b   1.000
_cell.length_c   1.000
_cell.angle_alpha   90.00
_cell.angle_beta   90.00
_cell.angle_gamma   90.00
#
_symmetry.space_group_name_H-M   'P 1'
#
loop_
_entity.id
_entity.type
_entity.pdbx_description
1 polymer ?
#
loop_
_entity_poly.entity_id
_entity_poly.type
_entity_poly.pdbx_seq_one_letter_code
_entity_poly.pdbx_strand_id
1 'polypeptide(L)'
;MGAINVNEFVDKELLQGVSIGFYDPVVQDQAQPMAGIMPNIISLPYGKSPPLHLQATSWRHLLKLMARLSGTRIEPTAQATERNEDLYLRTVIQFVRPHYNSSTWRTVVWFTIDQDADRPQSRRIINPSGEVERLPYSYTQMKLPALLRDGSDSPLSKTYTIPSTHSVPYPVLPISFPNLTLYLQAALDESRRYLNDSSSGMRKFAKMLEHCFPDEFDGGARTSERSRVTGLFKRVIGRGAKSSKKGRGGNEETYDLVTPFVPDEWG
;
A
#
# COMPACT_ATOMS: atom_id res chain seq x y z
N MET A 1 0.40 15.43 -31.93
CA MET A 1 0.67 16.00 -30.61
C MET A 1 0.95 14.85 -29.67
N GLY A 2 2.18 14.75 -29.13
CA GLY A 2 2.51 13.69 -28.17
C GLY A 2 1.75 13.95 -26.87
N ALA A 3 1.06 12.94 -26.34
CA ALA A 3 0.42 13.05 -25.04
C ALA A 3 1.50 13.32 -23.99
N ILE A 4 1.43 14.48 -23.33
CA ILE A 4 2.34 14.83 -22.23
C ILE A 4 2.13 13.79 -21.13
N ASN A 5 3.19 13.07 -20.76
CA ASN A 5 3.11 12.18 -19.62
C ASN A 5 3.18 13.04 -18.35
N VAL A 6 2.06 13.14 -17.63
CA VAL A 6 1.97 13.92 -16.38
C VAL A 6 3.00 13.44 -15.34
N ASN A 7 3.46 12.19 -15.43
CA ASN A 7 4.49 11.63 -14.57
C ASN A 7 5.93 12.01 -14.97
N GLU A 8 6.14 12.78 -16.04
CA GLU A 8 7.48 13.24 -16.46
C GLU A 8 8.11 14.19 -15.42
N PHE A 9 7.29 14.81 -14.58
CA PHE A 9 7.72 15.75 -13.53
C PHE A 9 8.05 15.08 -12.18
N VAL A 10 8.04 13.75 -12.10
CA VAL A 10 8.40 13.03 -10.87
C VAL A 10 9.90 13.07 -10.67
N ASP A 11 10.34 13.45 -9.46
CA ASP A 11 11.75 13.47 -9.10
C ASP A 11 12.42 12.13 -9.40
N LYS A 12 13.52 12.14 -10.17
CA LYS A 12 14.24 10.92 -10.59
C LYS A 12 14.71 10.09 -9.40
N GLU A 13 14.95 10.73 -8.26
CA GLU A 13 15.32 10.06 -7.01
C GLU A 13 14.20 9.16 -6.48
N LEU A 14 12.93 9.53 -6.68
CA LEU A 14 11.77 8.71 -6.29
C LEU A 14 11.56 7.49 -7.20
N LEU A 15 12.26 7.43 -8.34
CA LEU A 15 12.23 6.29 -9.24
C LEU A 15 13.39 5.30 -8.98
N GLN A 16 14.24 5.57 -7.98
CA GLN A 16 15.35 4.69 -7.62
C GLN A 16 14.87 3.42 -6.90
N GLY A 17 15.25 2.26 -7.41
CA GLY A 17 14.86 0.95 -6.87
C GLY A 17 13.39 0.61 -7.08
N VAL A 18 12.69 1.35 -7.94
CA VAL A 18 11.28 1.13 -8.27
C VAL A 18 11.15 0.16 -9.44
N SER A 19 10.23 -0.78 -9.33
CA SER A 19 9.77 -1.56 -10.49
C SER A 19 8.29 -1.82 -10.41
N ILE A 20 7.63 -1.88 -11.56
CA ILE A 20 6.20 -2.13 -11.66
C ILE A 20 5.93 -3.01 -12.87
N GLY A 21 5.06 -4.01 -12.73
CA GLY A 21 4.74 -4.88 -13.84
C GLY A 21 4.01 -6.16 -13.46
N PHE A 22 3.89 -7.06 -14.44
CA PHE A 22 3.20 -8.35 -14.33
C PHE A 22 4.18 -9.54 -14.34
N TYR A 23 5.47 -9.27 -14.12
CA TYR A 23 6.57 -10.23 -14.13
C TYR A 23 7.16 -10.35 -12.73
N ASP A 24 8.00 -11.36 -12.49
CA ASP A 24 8.65 -11.51 -11.19
C ASP A 24 9.60 -10.32 -10.93
N PRO A 25 9.45 -9.56 -9.82
CA PRO A 25 10.31 -8.42 -9.53
C PRO A 25 11.73 -8.88 -9.22
N VAL A 26 12.70 -8.13 -9.72
CA VAL A 26 14.11 -8.37 -9.44
C VAL A 26 14.48 -7.65 -8.15
N VAL A 27 14.79 -8.43 -7.10
CA VAL A 27 15.22 -7.90 -5.81
C VAL A 27 16.74 -7.78 -5.79
N GLN A 28 17.24 -6.56 -5.76
CA GLN A 28 18.69 -6.25 -5.74
C GLN A 28 19.07 -5.40 -4.54
N ASP A 29 20.31 -5.56 -4.08
CA ASP A 29 20.88 -4.80 -2.96
C ASP A 29 21.15 -3.34 -3.35
N GLN A 30 21.58 -3.10 -4.59
CA GLN A 30 21.69 -1.75 -5.14
C GLN A 30 20.38 -1.31 -5.78
N ALA A 31 19.91 -0.11 -5.41
CA ALA A 31 18.76 0.51 -6.05
C ALA A 31 19.18 1.00 -7.45
N GLN A 32 18.53 0.44 -8.48
CA GLN A 32 18.71 0.88 -9.86
C GLN A 32 17.55 1.81 -10.25
N PRO A 33 17.78 2.82 -11.11
CA PRO A 33 16.70 3.61 -11.66
C PRO A 33 15.64 2.72 -12.31
N MET A 34 14.36 3.06 -12.15
CA MET A 34 13.27 2.33 -12.79
C MET A 34 13.51 2.20 -14.29
N ALA A 35 13.40 0.98 -14.80
CA ALA A 35 13.45 0.73 -16.23
C ALA A 35 12.14 1.19 -16.90
N GLY A 36 12.25 2.00 -17.95
CA GLY A 36 11.09 2.50 -18.70
C GLY A 36 10.41 3.71 -18.05
N ILE A 37 9.20 4.00 -18.52
CA ILE A 37 8.42 5.17 -18.12
C ILE A 37 7.29 4.72 -17.19
N MET A 38 6.97 5.50 -16.15
CA MET A 38 5.84 5.20 -15.28
C MET A 38 4.53 5.25 -16.08
N PRO A 39 3.74 4.17 -16.12
CA PRO A 39 2.47 4.15 -16.83
C PRO A 39 1.44 5.08 -16.18
N ASN A 40 0.60 5.72 -16.99
CA ASN A 40 -0.56 6.49 -16.53
C ASN A 40 -1.78 5.57 -16.24
N ILE A 41 -1.93 4.52 -17.04
CA ILE A 41 -3.02 3.56 -16.88
C ILE A 41 -2.40 2.18 -16.79
N ILE A 42 -2.75 1.45 -15.74
CA ILE A 42 -2.35 0.06 -15.55
C ILE A 42 -3.61 -0.79 -15.61
N SER A 43 -3.77 -1.51 -16.72
CA SER A 43 -4.92 -2.40 -16.92
C SER A 43 -4.69 -3.71 -16.18
N LEU A 44 -5.44 -3.92 -15.09
CA LEU A 44 -5.38 -5.11 -14.25
C LEU A 44 -6.28 -6.21 -14.85
N PRO A 45 -5.72 -7.36 -15.27
CA PRO A 45 -6.49 -8.46 -15.82
C PRO A 45 -7.31 -9.20 -14.76
N TYR A 46 -8.40 -9.84 -15.22
CA TYR A 46 -9.25 -10.72 -14.42
C TYR A 46 -8.98 -12.20 -14.74
N GLY A 47 -9.16 -13.10 -13.78
CA GLY A 47 -9.00 -14.55 -13.94
C GLY A 47 -7.54 -15.02 -13.83
N LYS A 48 -7.15 -15.98 -14.67
CA LYS A 48 -5.83 -16.66 -14.67
C LYS A 48 -4.72 -15.77 -15.24
N SER A 49 -4.40 -14.71 -14.53
CA SER A 49 -3.41 -13.71 -14.95
C SER A 49 -2.37 -13.49 -13.85
N PRO A 50 -1.13 -13.08 -14.16
CA PRO A 50 -0.15 -12.74 -13.14
C PRO A 50 -0.61 -11.53 -12.30
N PRO A 51 -0.17 -11.42 -11.03
CA PRO A 51 -0.47 -10.25 -10.21
C PRO A 51 0.36 -9.06 -10.69
N LEU A 52 -0.18 -7.86 -10.56
CA LEU A 52 0.60 -6.63 -10.74
C LEU A 52 1.45 -6.40 -9.50
N HIS A 53 2.77 -6.26 -9.63
CA HIS A 53 3.64 -5.84 -8.54
C HIS A 53 3.99 -4.36 -8.65
N LEU A 54 4.26 -3.74 -7.51
CA LEU A 54 4.96 -2.46 -7.37
C LEU A 54 6.00 -2.60 -6.27
N GLN A 55 7.28 -2.48 -6.63
CA GLN A 55 8.41 -2.54 -5.72
C GLN A 55 8.96 -1.14 -5.44
N ALA A 56 9.39 -0.90 -4.20
CA ALA A 56 10.15 0.28 -3.80
C ALA A 56 11.21 -0.08 -2.74
N THR A 57 12.12 0.86 -2.46
CA THR A 57 13.21 0.63 -1.49
C THR A 57 12.73 0.57 -0.04
N SER A 58 11.61 1.21 0.30
CA SER A 58 10.98 1.14 1.62
C SER A 58 9.48 1.42 1.53
N TRP A 59 8.76 1.22 2.64
CA TRP A 59 7.33 1.51 2.71
C TRP A 59 7.04 3.00 2.58
N ARG A 60 7.77 3.85 3.33
CA ARG A 60 7.65 5.30 3.19
C ARG A 60 7.97 5.77 1.77
N HIS A 61 9.00 5.20 1.14
CA HIS A 61 9.32 5.53 -0.25
C HIS A 61 8.16 5.19 -1.20
N LEU A 62 7.59 3.98 -1.06
CA LEU A 62 6.43 3.55 -1.85
C LEU A 62 5.27 4.54 -1.76
N LEU A 63 4.87 4.91 -0.54
CA LEU A 63 3.74 5.82 -0.32
C LEU A 63 4.01 7.22 -0.89
N LYS A 64 5.22 7.76 -0.69
CA LYS A 64 5.61 9.07 -1.25
C LYS A 64 5.57 9.07 -2.77
N LEU A 65 6.09 8.02 -3.41
CA LEU A 65 6.04 7.86 -4.85
C LEU A 65 4.58 7.85 -5.35
N MET A 66 3.74 6.97 -4.78
CA MET A 66 2.35 6.82 -5.22
C MET A 66 1.52 8.09 -5.01
N ALA A 67 1.77 8.85 -3.94
CA ALA A 67 1.10 10.13 -3.69
C ALA A 67 1.42 11.18 -4.78
N ARG A 68 2.61 11.13 -5.38
CA ARG A 68 3.04 12.08 -6.42
C ARG A 68 2.66 11.65 -7.84
N LEU A 69 2.26 10.40 -8.03
CA LEU A 69 1.82 9.85 -9.31
C LEU A 69 0.32 10.07 -9.54
N SER A 70 -0.13 11.33 -9.54
CA SER A 70 -1.54 11.69 -9.70
C SER A 70 -2.14 11.26 -11.05
N GLY A 71 -1.29 11.16 -12.09
CA GLY A 71 -1.68 10.67 -13.41
C GLY A 71 -1.81 9.15 -13.51
N THR A 72 -1.29 8.40 -12.52
CA THR A 72 -1.32 6.93 -12.54
C THR A 72 -2.55 6.37 -11.85
N ARG A 73 -3.23 5.44 -12.52
CA ARG A 73 -4.36 4.69 -11.96
C ARG A 73 -4.39 3.24 -12.44
N ILE A 74 -4.97 2.40 -11.60
CA ILE A 74 -5.25 0.99 -11.88
C ILE A 74 -6.70 0.89 -12.34
N GLU A 75 -6.92 0.30 -13.51
CA GLU A 75 -8.24 0.06 -14.07
C GLU A 75 -8.40 -1.42 -14.40
N PRO A 76 -9.60 -2.00 -14.35
CA PRO A 76 -9.82 -3.34 -14.86
C PRO A 76 -9.60 -3.38 -16.39
N THR A 77 -9.20 -4.53 -16.94
CA THR A 77 -9.25 -4.73 -18.39
C THR A 77 -10.69 -4.66 -18.92
N ALA A 78 -10.87 -4.35 -20.21
CA ALA A 78 -12.19 -4.32 -20.85
C ALA A 78 -12.98 -5.64 -20.63
N GLN A 79 -12.31 -6.79 -20.73
CA GLN A 79 -12.90 -8.10 -20.45
C GLN A 79 -13.41 -8.22 -19.00
N ALA A 80 -12.73 -7.60 -18.04
CA ALA A 80 -13.17 -7.62 -16.65
C ALA A 80 -14.44 -6.77 -16.47
N THR A 81 -14.52 -5.62 -17.16
CA THR A 81 -15.68 -4.70 -17.07
C THR A 81 -16.96 -5.27 -17.68
N GLU A 82 -16.87 -6.25 -18.59
CA GLU A 82 -18.05 -6.92 -19.17
C GLU A 82 -18.93 -7.64 -18.13
N ARG A 83 -18.40 -7.92 -16.92
CA ARG A 83 -19.16 -8.53 -15.83
C ARG A 83 -20.26 -7.62 -15.27
N ASN A 84 -20.21 -6.30 -15.50
CA ASN A 84 -21.16 -5.33 -14.93
C ASN A 84 -21.30 -5.42 -13.40
N GLU A 85 -20.23 -5.82 -12.72
CA GLU A 85 -20.13 -5.93 -11.27
C GLU A 85 -19.05 -4.97 -10.75
N ASP A 86 -19.18 -4.51 -9.51
CA ASP A 86 -18.11 -3.77 -8.85
C ASP A 86 -16.89 -4.69 -8.67
N LEU A 87 -15.75 -4.25 -9.20
CA LEU A 87 -14.49 -5.00 -9.12
C LEU A 87 -13.62 -4.44 -7.99
N TYR A 88 -13.25 -5.32 -7.05
CA TYR A 88 -12.50 -4.94 -5.87
C TYR A 88 -11.01 -5.30 -6.02
N LEU A 89 -10.13 -4.45 -5.51
CA LEU A 89 -8.69 -4.63 -5.53
C LEU A 89 -8.22 -5.42 -4.29
N ARG A 90 -7.60 -6.58 -4.51
CA ARG A 90 -6.92 -7.35 -3.47
C ARG A 90 -5.45 -6.94 -3.40
N THR A 91 -4.98 -6.67 -2.19
CA THR A 91 -3.63 -6.19 -1.92
C THR A 91 -2.88 -7.15 -1.01
N VAL A 92 -1.68 -7.56 -1.44
CA VAL A 92 -0.73 -8.34 -0.64
C VAL A 92 0.56 -7.53 -0.51
N ILE A 93 1.01 -7.30 0.71
CA ILE A 93 2.26 -6.62 1.02
C ILE A 93 3.32 -7.67 1.30
N GLN A 94 4.50 -7.48 0.74
CA GLN A 94 5.65 -8.33 0.97
C GLN A 94 6.88 -7.46 1.28
N PHE A 95 7.56 -7.78 2.37
CA PHE A 95 8.90 -7.26 2.65
C PHE A 95 9.91 -8.35 2.36
N VAL A 96 10.91 -8.04 1.54
CA VAL A 96 11.86 -9.03 1.04
C VAL A 96 13.30 -8.52 1.11
N ARG A 97 14.22 -9.41 1.51
CA ARG A 97 15.66 -9.16 1.46
C ARG A 97 16.26 -9.70 0.16
N PRO A 98 17.20 -8.99 -0.48
CA PRO A 98 17.93 -9.51 -1.64
C PRO A 98 18.68 -10.81 -1.36
N HIS A 99 19.23 -10.96 -0.15
CA HIS A 99 19.91 -12.17 0.33
C HIS A 99 19.92 -12.23 1.86
N TYR A 100 20.25 -13.38 2.44
CA TYR A 100 20.13 -13.64 3.88
C TYR A 100 20.99 -12.72 4.75
N ASN A 101 22.19 -12.36 4.26
CA ASN A 101 23.09 -11.41 4.92
C ASN A 101 22.73 -9.93 4.69
N SER A 102 21.75 -9.60 3.86
CA SER A 102 21.44 -8.20 3.58
C SER A 102 20.74 -7.61 4.81
N SER A 103 21.21 -6.45 5.24
CA SER A 103 20.51 -5.66 6.26
C SER A 103 19.33 -4.88 5.67
N THR A 104 19.25 -4.79 4.34
CA THR A 104 18.24 -3.98 3.66
C THR A 104 17.00 -4.80 3.31
N TRP A 105 15.84 -4.21 3.56
CA TRP A 105 14.55 -4.73 3.13
C TRP A 105 14.04 -3.93 1.93
N ARG A 106 13.27 -4.60 1.06
CA ARG A 106 12.50 -3.99 -0.02
C ARG A 106 11.02 -4.18 0.24
N THR A 107 10.22 -3.22 -0.21
CA THR A 107 8.76 -3.32 -0.16
C THR A 107 8.26 -3.72 -1.54
N VAL A 108 7.45 -4.76 -1.61
CA VAL A 108 6.71 -5.16 -2.81
C VAL A 108 5.23 -5.22 -2.45
N VAL A 109 4.39 -4.54 -3.23
CA VAL A 109 2.94 -4.66 -3.11
C VAL A 109 2.41 -5.34 -4.35
N TRP A 110 1.56 -6.34 -4.14
CA TRP A 110 0.97 -7.15 -5.18
C TRP A 110 -0.53 -6.91 -5.25
N PHE A 111 -1.03 -6.76 -6.47
CA PHE A 111 -2.41 -6.42 -6.77
C PHE A 111 -3.05 -7.45 -7.69
N THR A 112 -4.28 -7.84 -7.36
CA THR A 112 -5.16 -8.67 -8.20
C THR A 112 -6.60 -8.18 -8.06
N ILE A 113 -7.45 -8.46 -9.04
CA ILE A 113 -8.89 -8.28 -8.87
C ILE A 113 -9.42 -9.40 -7.98
N ASP A 114 -10.33 -9.09 -7.06
CA ASP A 114 -11.00 -10.07 -6.22
C ASP A 114 -11.82 -11.06 -7.05
N GLN A 115 -11.74 -12.34 -6.66
CA GLN A 115 -12.42 -13.44 -7.36
C GLN A 115 -13.07 -14.39 -6.36
N ASP A 116 -13.33 -13.94 -5.13
CA ASP A 116 -13.84 -14.82 -4.07
C ASP A 116 -15.24 -15.36 -4.41
N ALA A 117 -16.02 -14.65 -5.24
CA ALA A 117 -17.30 -15.13 -5.77
C ALA A 117 -17.16 -16.43 -6.58
N ASP A 118 -16.07 -16.57 -7.35
CA ASP A 118 -15.78 -17.71 -8.23
C ASP A 118 -15.18 -18.91 -7.45
N ARG A 119 -14.99 -18.76 -6.13
CA ARG A 119 -14.40 -19.80 -5.28
C ARG A 119 -15.35 -20.99 -5.09
N PRO A 120 -14.90 -22.24 -5.36
CA PRO A 120 -15.69 -23.46 -5.10
C PRO A 120 -16.18 -23.50 -3.66
N GLN A 121 -17.44 -23.91 -3.44
CA GLN A 121 -18.06 -23.92 -2.11
C GLN A 121 -17.28 -24.73 -1.08
N SER A 122 -16.63 -25.83 -1.51
CA SER A 122 -15.77 -26.66 -0.65
C SER A 122 -14.50 -25.96 -0.14
N ARG A 123 -14.13 -24.81 -0.72
CA ARG A 123 -12.95 -24.01 -0.34
C ARG A 123 -13.33 -22.66 0.25
N ARG A 124 -14.63 -22.38 0.45
CA ARG A 124 -15.09 -21.14 1.07
C ARG A 124 -14.68 -21.13 2.54
N ILE A 125 -13.99 -20.06 2.93
CA ILE A 125 -13.56 -19.85 4.31
C ILE A 125 -14.72 -19.15 5.02
N ILE A 126 -15.10 -19.68 6.18
CA ILE A 126 -16.24 -19.18 6.96
C ILE A 126 -15.92 -17.78 7.55
N ASN A 127 -14.64 -17.48 7.82
CA ASN A 127 -14.17 -16.19 8.33
C ASN A 127 -12.99 -15.64 7.50
N PRO A 128 -13.24 -14.87 6.42
CA PRO A 128 -12.17 -14.19 5.66
C PRO A 128 -11.49 -13.07 6.47
N SER A 129 -12.16 -12.53 7.49
CA SER A 129 -11.66 -11.50 8.41
C SER A 129 -10.72 -12.13 9.45
N GLY A 130 -9.46 -12.34 9.10
CA GLY A 130 -8.43 -12.79 10.05
C GLY A 130 -7.27 -13.55 9.43
N GLU A 131 -7.45 -14.15 8.25
CA GLU A 131 -6.38 -14.87 7.53
C GLU A 131 -5.48 -13.89 6.75
N VAL A 132 -4.71 -13.09 7.47
CA VAL A 132 -3.74 -12.14 6.89
C VAL A 132 -2.50 -12.82 6.31
N GLU A 133 -2.26 -14.08 6.65
CA GLU A 133 -1.09 -14.84 6.22
C GLU A 133 -1.32 -15.62 4.93
N ARG A 134 -2.59 -15.73 4.51
CA ARG A 134 -2.98 -16.50 3.34
C ARG A 134 -3.16 -15.59 2.15
N LEU A 135 -2.70 -16.04 0.99
CA LEU A 135 -2.93 -15.33 -0.26
C LEU A 135 -4.42 -15.40 -0.68
N PRO A 136 -4.96 -14.32 -1.28
CA PRO A 136 -6.30 -14.31 -1.85
C PRO A 136 -6.55 -15.45 -2.85
N TYR A 137 -7.82 -15.80 -3.08
CA TYR A 137 -8.16 -16.90 -4.00
C TYR A 137 -7.67 -16.69 -5.43
N SER A 138 -7.58 -15.43 -5.88
CA SER A 138 -7.01 -15.06 -7.18
C SER A 138 -5.62 -15.69 -7.40
N TYR A 139 -4.79 -15.80 -6.37
CA TYR A 139 -3.44 -16.38 -6.44
C TYR A 139 -3.44 -17.90 -6.66
N THR A 140 -4.58 -18.58 -6.44
CA THR A 140 -4.72 -20.02 -6.70
C THR A 140 -5.03 -20.33 -8.17
N GLN A 141 -5.40 -19.30 -8.96
CA GLN A 141 -5.76 -19.45 -10.36
C GLN A 141 -4.56 -19.23 -11.32
N MET A 142 -3.41 -18.84 -10.79
CA MET A 142 -2.23 -18.47 -11.56
C MET A 142 -0.99 -19.22 -11.08
N LYS A 143 0.10 -19.15 -11.87
CA LYS A 143 1.41 -19.59 -11.39
C LYS A 143 1.89 -18.58 -10.34
N LEU A 144 2.06 -19.06 -9.11
CA LEU A 144 2.48 -18.19 -8.01
C LEU A 144 3.91 -17.65 -8.26
N PRO A 145 4.12 -16.31 -8.18
CA PRO A 145 5.43 -15.68 -8.26
C PRO A 145 6.41 -16.34 -7.30
N ALA A 146 7.67 -16.51 -7.70
CA ALA A 146 8.66 -17.26 -6.91
C ALA A 146 8.80 -16.70 -5.49
N LEU A 147 8.79 -15.36 -5.36
CA LEU A 147 8.88 -14.67 -4.08
C LEU A 147 7.72 -14.96 -3.14
N LEU A 148 6.53 -15.27 -3.67
CA LEU A 148 5.34 -15.54 -2.85
C LEU A 148 5.17 -17.03 -2.51
N ARG A 149 6.08 -17.90 -2.97
CA ARG A 149 6.04 -19.34 -2.67
C ARG A 149 6.58 -19.67 -1.28
N ASP A 150 7.53 -18.87 -0.81
CA ASP A 150 8.05 -19.02 0.54
C ASP A 150 6.98 -18.65 1.57
N GLY A 151 7.05 -19.26 2.75
CA GLY A 151 6.08 -19.03 3.82
C GLY A 151 5.91 -17.54 4.17
N SER A 152 4.77 -17.20 4.76
CA SER A 152 4.39 -15.81 5.07
C SER A 152 5.33 -15.10 6.07
N ASP A 153 6.19 -15.85 6.77
CA ASP A 153 7.17 -15.31 7.70
C ASP A 153 8.46 -16.13 7.67
N SER A 154 9.35 -15.74 6.77
CA SER A 154 10.70 -16.30 6.65
C SER A 154 11.75 -15.21 6.92
N PRO A 155 13.02 -15.59 7.19
CA PRO A 155 14.09 -14.60 7.34
C PRO A 155 14.34 -13.73 6.10
N LEU A 156 13.95 -14.22 4.91
CA LEU A 156 14.14 -13.53 3.63
C LEU A 156 12.90 -12.77 3.16
N SER A 157 11.72 -13.18 3.58
CA SER A 157 10.45 -12.69 3.06
C SER A 157 9.37 -12.73 4.14
N LYS A 158 8.65 -11.62 4.30
CA LYS A 158 7.50 -11.49 5.19
C LYS A 158 6.32 -11.00 4.38
N THR A 159 5.19 -11.71 4.45
CA THR A 159 4.00 -11.45 3.63
C THR A 159 2.78 -11.19 4.49
N TYR A 160 1.99 -10.19 4.09
CA TYR A 160 0.76 -9.78 4.73
C TYR A 160 -0.31 -9.46 3.67
N THR A 161 -1.40 -10.22 3.67
CA THR A 161 -2.60 -9.91 2.88
C THR A 161 -3.47 -8.92 3.65
N ILE A 162 -3.75 -7.76 3.06
CA ILE A 162 -4.69 -6.80 3.66
C ILE A 162 -6.09 -7.41 3.62
N PRO A 163 -6.75 -7.67 4.76
CA PRO A 163 -8.11 -8.18 4.78
C PRO A 163 -9.11 -7.02 4.65
N SER A 164 -10.31 -7.31 4.13
CA SER A 164 -11.41 -6.34 4.19
C SER A 164 -11.94 -6.26 5.62
N THR A 165 -11.98 -5.05 6.16
CA THR A 165 -12.66 -4.75 7.42
C THR A 165 -13.81 -3.78 7.18
N HIS A 166 -14.63 -3.53 8.20
CA HIS A 166 -15.66 -2.50 8.13
C HIS A 166 -15.06 -1.08 7.98
N SER A 167 -13.90 -0.84 8.57
CA SER A 167 -13.18 0.45 8.55
C SER A 167 -12.34 0.63 7.29
N VAL A 168 -11.83 -0.46 6.72
CA VAL A 168 -10.93 -0.50 5.57
C VAL A 168 -11.45 -1.59 4.61
N PRO A 169 -12.52 -1.32 3.85
CA PRO A 169 -13.01 -2.25 2.83
C PRO A 169 -12.04 -2.31 1.65
N TYR A 170 -12.13 -3.35 0.82
CA TYR A 170 -11.34 -3.40 -0.40
C TYR A 170 -11.63 -2.19 -1.31
N PRO A 171 -10.61 -1.60 -1.95
CA PRO A 171 -10.84 -0.50 -2.88
C PRO A 171 -11.60 -0.97 -4.11
N VAL A 172 -12.55 -0.16 -4.57
CA VAL A 172 -13.26 -0.38 -5.84
C VAL A 172 -12.40 0.15 -6.98
N LEU A 173 -12.37 -0.57 -8.10
CA LEU A 173 -11.69 -0.17 -9.32
C LEU A 173 -12.61 0.64 -10.24
N PRO A 174 -12.10 1.65 -10.97
CA PRO A 174 -10.70 2.07 -11.03
C PRO A 174 -10.23 2.88 -9.81
N ILE A 175 -8.93 2.83 -9.50
CA ILE A 175 -8.34 3.58 -8.38
C ILE A 175 -7.04 4.28 -8.80
N SER A 176 -6.91 5.57 -8.44
CA SER A 176 -5.67 6.33 -8.64
C SER A 176 -4.62 6.00 -7.59
N PHE A 177 -3.34 6.19 -7.90
CA PHE A 177 -2.25 5.95 -6.96
C PHE A 177 -2.34 6.82 -5.68
N PRO A 178 -2.73 8.10 -5.72
CA PRO A 178 -2.95 8.87 -4.50
C PRO A 178 -4.06 8.28 -3.61
N ASN A 179 -5.19 7.85 -4.20
CA ASN A 179 -6.27 7.22 -3.42
C ASN A 179 -5.84 5.86 -2.86
N LEU A 180 -5.07 5.10 -3.63
CA LEU A 180 -4.49 3.83 -3.17
C LEU A 180 -3.50 4.06 -2.03
N THR A 181 -2.74 5.16 -2.06
CA THR A 181 -1.84 5.57 -0.96
C THR A 181 -2.63 5.81 0.33
N LEU A 182 -3.75 6.54 0.25
CA LEU A 182 -4.63 6.77 1.40
C LEU A 182 -5.20 5.46 1.95
N TYR A 183 -5.59 4.54 1.07
CA TYR A 183 -6.04 3.20 1.47
C TYR A 183 -4.94 2.41 2.19
N LEU A 184 -3.72 2.37 1.65
CA LEU A 184 -2.58 1.67 2.26
C LEU A 184 -2.21 2.27 3.62
N GLN A 185 -2.27 3.59 3.75
CA GLN A 185 -2.08 4.29 5.02
C GLN A 185 -3.17 3.93 6.03
N ALA A 186 -4.45 3.94 5.61
CA ALA A 186 -5.56 3.55 6.47
C ALA A 186 -5.45 2.10 6.94
N ALA A 187 -4.99 1.18 6.07
CA ALA A 187 -4.75 -0.21 6.44
C ALA A 187 -3.63 -0.35 7.50
N LEU A 188 -2.55 0.43 7.39
CA LEU A 188 -1.48 0.46 8.39
C LEU A 188 -1.98 1.04 9.72
N ASP A 189 -2.74 2.13 9.68
CA ASP A 189 -3.29 2.76 10.88
C ASP A 189 -4.30 1.85 11.59
N GLU A 190 -5.10 1.10 10.82
CA GLU A 190 -5.96 0.06 11.38
C GLU A 190 -5.11 -1.03 12.05
N SER A 191 -4.06 -1.55 11.38
CA SER A 191 -3.15 -2.54 11.97
C SER A 191 -2.57 -2.07 13.31
N ARG A 192 -2.18 -0.79 13.42
CA ARG A 192 -1.65 -0.18 14.64
C ARG A 192 -2.67 -0.15 15.79
N ARG A 193 -3.97 -0.02 15.51
CA ARG A 193 -5.03 -0.06 16.55
C ARG A 193 -5.12 -1.41 17.24
N TYR A 194 -4.75 -2.49 16.56
CA TYR A 194 -4.79 -3.86 17.07
C TYR A 194 -3.49 -4.31 17.75
N LEU A 195 -2.50 -3.45 17.98
CA LEU A 195 -1.22 -3.85 18.59
C LEU A 195 -1.35 -4.59 19.92
N ASN A 196 -2.32 -4.17 20.74
CA ASN A 196 -2.63 -4.77 22.04
C ASN A 196 -3.49 -6.03 21.95
N ASP A 197 -4.11 -6.29 20.80
CA ASP A 197 -4.96 -7.46 20.58
C ASP A 197 -4.12 -8.65 20.10
N SER A 198 -3.78 -9.53 21.03
CA SER A 198 -2.81 -10.61 20.80
C SER A 198 -3.35 -11.79 20.00
N SER A 199 -4.66 -11.90 19.80
CA SER A 199 -5.29 -12.96 19.01
C SER A 199 -5.54 -12.57 17.56
N SER A 200 -5.41 -11.28 17.21
CA SER A 200 -5.66 -10.81 15.85
C SER A 200 -4.40 -10.87 14.97
N GLY A 201 -4.53 -11.41 13.76
CA GLY A 201 -3.52 -11.26 12.70
C GLY A 201 -3.35 -9.79 12.26
N MET A 202 -4.30 -8.92 12.60
CA MET A 202 -4.34 -7.52 12.18
C MET A 202 -3.10 -6.73 12.59
N ARG A 203 -2.52 -6.97 13.77
CA ARG A 203 -1.29 -6.28 14.22
C ARG A 203 -0.02 -6.66 13.46
N LYS A 204 -0.05 -7.77 12.70
CA LYS A 204 1.13 -8.34 12.04
C LYS A 204 1.76 -7.33 11.08
N PHE A 205 0.94 -6.58 10.35
CA PHE A 205 1.44 -5.61 9.38
C PHE A 205 2.28 -4.51 10.04
N ALA A 206 1.76 -3.83 11.07
CA ALA A 206 2.51 -2.81 11.81
C ALA A 206 3.83 -3.36 12.39
N LYS A 207 3.80 -4.56 13.00
CA LYS A 207 5.00 -5.21 13.54
C LYS A 207 6.03 -5.61 12.48
N MET A 208 5.56 -6.12 11.34
CA MET A 208 6.43 -6.43 10.20
C MET A 208 7.13 -5.16 9.71
N LEU A 209 6.39 -4.06 9.60
CA LEU A 209 6.93 -2.80 9.12
C LEU A 209 7.97 -2.22 10.08
N GLU A 210 7.70 -2.21 11.39
CA GLU A 210 8.65 -1.83 12.44
C GLU A 210 9.92 -2.69 12.43
N HIS A 211 9.76 -4.00 12.22
CA HIS A 211 10.90 -4.91 12.14
C HIS A 211 11.75 -4.73 10.87
N CYS A 212 11.11 -4.48 9.72
CA CYS A 212 11.80 -4.35 8.44
C CYS A 212 12.44 -2.97 8.24
N PHE A 213 11.87 -1.92 8.85
CA PHE A 213 12.32 -0.54 8.67
C PHE A 213 12.34 0.22 10.00
N PRO A 214 13.14 -0.19 11.00
CA PRO A 214 13.13 0.41 12.34
C PRO A 214 13.42 1.93 12.32
N ASP A 215 14.32 2.37 11.42
CA ASP A 215 14.71 3.77 11.27
C ASP A 215 13.53 4.67 10.85
N GLU A 216 12.50 4.13 10.19
CA GLU A 216 11.31 4.90 9.81
C GLU A 216 10.43 5.26 11.02
N PHE A 217 10.59 4.55 12.14
CA PHE A 217 9.77 4.69 13.35
C PHE A 217 10.51 5.37 14.51
N ASP A 218 11.83 5.18 14.61
CA ASP A 218 12.63 5.73 15.70
C ASP A 218 12.77 7.26 15.67
N GLY A 219 12.55 7.89 14.50
CA GLY A 219 12.60 9.35 14.34
C GLY A 219 11.55 10.15 15.14
N GLY A 220 10.53 9.49 15.72
CA GLY A 220 9.48 10.13 16.52
C GLY A 220 9.43 9.71 18.00
N ALA A 221 10.23 8.71 18.41
CA ALA A 221 10.01 7.97 19.64
C ALA A 221 10.93 8.35 20.83
N ARG A 222 11.52 9.56 20.81
CA ARG A 222 12.27 10.09 21.98
C ARG A 222 11.63 11.28 22.66
N THR A 223 10.37 11.61 22.37
CA THR A 223 9.65 12.60 23.17
C THR A 223 8.16 12.28 23.32
N SER A 224 7.79 12.05 24.58
CA SER A 224 6.45 12.02 25.14
C SER A 224 5.61 10.75 24.99
N GLU A 225 5.63 10.03 26.10
CA GLU A 225 4.58 9.18 26.66
C GLU A 225 3.13 9.56 26.28
N ARG A 226 2.32 8.51 26.09
CA ARG A 226 0.84 8.47 26.24
C ARG A 226 0.06 9.64 25.62
N SER A 227 -0.36 9.48 24.36
CA SER A 227 -1.50 10.25 23.84
C SER A 227 -2.51 9.35 23.15
N ARG A 228 -3.62 9.10 23.86
CA ARG A 228 -4.88 8.58 23.33
C ARG A 228 -5.46 9.65 22.39
N VAL A 229 -5.69 9.33 21.11
CA VAL A 229 -6.54 10.16 20.23
C VAL A 229 -7.60 9.30 19.58
N THR A 230 -8.61 8.96 20.39
CA THR A 230 -9.98 8.68 19.94
C THR A 230 -10.73 10.00 19.86
N GLY A 231 -11.22 10.37 18.67
CA GLY A 231 -12.33 11.31 18.52
C GLY A 231 -11.97 12.67 17.91
N LEU A 232 -12.11 12.78 16.59
CA LEU A 232 -12.16 14.07 15.88
C LEU A 232 -13.40 14.14 14.96
N PHE A 233 -14.57 13.83 15.51
CA PHE A 233 -15.86 14.27 14.95
C PHE A 233 -16.84 14.58 16.08
N LYS A 234 -16.71 15.75 16.72
CA LYS A 234 -17.84 16.45 17.37
C LYS A 234 -17.47 17.87 17.81
N ARG A 235 -18.33 18.80 17.39
CA ARG A 235 -18.60 20.16 17.92
C ARG A 235 -17.69 21.31 17.49
N VAL A 236 -18.19 21.99 16.47
CA VAL A 236 -18.26 23.45 16.42
C VAL A 236 -19.28 23.95 17.46
N ILE A 237 -18.85 24.83 18.36
CA ILE A 237 -19.52 26.05 18.89
C ILE A 237 -18.71 26.58 20.08
N GLY A 238 -18.15 27.78 19.91
CA GLY A 238 -18.27 28.84 20.92
C GLY A 238 -17.21 29.00 22.01
N ARG A 239 -16.40 30.05 21.83
CA ARG A 239 -15.92 31.04 22.84
C ARG A 239 -14.84 30.65 23.87
N GLY A 240 -13.69 31.35 23.76
CA GLY A 240 -13.17 32.11 24.90
C GLY A 240 -11.74 31.83 25.40
N ALA A 241 -10.75 32.44 24.73
CA ALA A 241 -9.48 33.03 25.23
C ALA A 241 -8.73 32.45 26.46
N LYS A 242 -7.46 32.02 26.29
CA LYS A 242 -6.23 32.78 26.63
C LYS A 242 -4.94 31.93 26.46
N SER A 243 -3.97 32.54 25.77
CA SER A 243 -2.50 32.36 25.72
C SER A 243 -1.83 31.08 26.28
N SER A 244 -1.09 30.39 25.41
CA SER A 244 0.31 30.00 25.66
C SER A 244 0.95 29.51 24.35
N LYS A 245 2.05 30.16 23.95
CA LYS A 245 2.92 29.74 22.84
C LYS A 245 3.56 28.38 23.16
N LYS A 246 3.26 27.35 22.36
CA LYS A 246 4.22 26.27 22.05
C LYS A 246 3.81 25.60 20.74
N GLY A 247 4.67 25.73 19.73
CA GLY A 247 4.47 25.20 18.36
C GLY A 247 4.17 23.71 18.40
N ARG A 248 3.10 23.27 17.72
CA ARG A 248 3.12 22.81 16.30
C ARG A 248 4.19 21.73 16.08
N GLY A 249 3.82 20.49 16.36
CA GLY A 249 4.54 19.28 15.97
C GLY A 249 3.55 18.13 16.00
N GLY A 250 2.99 17.80 14.84
CA GLY A 250 1.92 16.80 14.73
C GLY A 250 1.16 16.92 13.42
N ASN A 251 1.87 16.80 12.30
CA ASN A 251 1.30 16.50 10.98
C ASN A 251 2.36 16.36 9.86
N GLU A 252 3.66 16.20 10.14
CA GLU A 252 4.66 16.16 9.05
C GLU A 252 4.42 15.00 8.06
N GLU A 253 3.94 13.85 8.53
CA GLU A 253 3.61 12.72 7.64
C GLU A 253 2.36 12.96 6.78
N THR A 254 1.42 13.77 7.25
CA THR A 254 0.24 14.18 6.49
C THR A 254 0.57 15.32 5.53
N TYR A 255 1.44 16.26 5.94
CA TYR A 255 1.79 17.42 5.12
C TYR A 255 2.67 17.07 3.92
N ASP A 256 3.45 15.99 3.98
CA ASP A 256 4.25 15.51 2.85
C ASP A 256 3.42 14.72 1.80
N LEU A 257 2.17 14.39 2.14
CA LEU A 257 1.18 13.75 1.27
C LEU A 257 0.15 14.74 0.69
N VAL A 258 0.14 15.99 1.18
CA VAL A 258 -0.65 17.07 0.59
C VAL A 258 0.16 17.70 -0.52
N THR A 259 -0.30 17.53 -1.75
CA THR A 259 0.25 18.14 -2.96
C THR A 259 0.47 19.64 -2.79
N PRO A 260 1.61 20.21 -3.27
CA PRO A 260 1.66 21.65 -3.49
C PRO A 260 0.59 21.99 -4.53
N PHE A 261 -0.31 22.90 -4.17
CA PHE A 261 -1.32 23.46 -5.06
C PHE A 261 -0.66 23.87 -6.37
N VAL A 262 -1.13 23.32 -7.50
CA VAL A 262 -0.87 23.89 -8.81
C VAL A 262 -1.76 25.13 -8.89
N PRO A 263 -1.21 26.36 -8.98
CA PRO A 263 -2.04 27.52 -9.30
C PRO A 263 -2.59 27.29 -10.71
N ASP A 264 -3.91 27.20 -10.84
CA ASP A 264 -4.55 27.22 -12.15
C ASP A 264 -4.19 28.55 -12.82
N GLU A 265 -3.47 28.48 -13.94
CA GLU A 265 -3.32 29.58 -14.89
C GLU A 265 -4.66 29.78 -15.63
N TRP A 266 -5.65 30.31 -14.92
CA TRP A 266 -6.80 30.98 -15.52
C TRP A 266 -6.99 32.30 -14.76
N GLY A 267 -6.71 33.39 -15.47
CA GLY A 267 -6.91 34.77 -14.99
C GLY A 267 -8.38 35.14 -14.84
#